data_AF-A0A955XT06-F1
#
_entry.id   AF-A0A955XT06-F1
#
_cell.length_a   1.000
_cell.length_b   1.000
_cell.length_c   1.000
_cell.angle_alpha   90.00
_cell.angle_beta   90.00
_cell.angle_gamma   90.00
#
_symmetry.space_group_name_H-M   'P 1'
#
loop_
_entity.id
_entity.type
_entity.pdbx_description
1 polymer ?
#
loop_
_entity_poly.entity_id
_entity_poly.type
_entity_poly.pdbx_seq_one_letter_code
_entity_poly.pdbx_strand_id
1 'polypeptide(L)'
;MRIVTNNSTRLLLALCFCLAGTQAAWAEDTGLTFGYFGMLADESGTPINRDLQVIAELYDAPRDGNILYSEQLEVTVINGAFSVNIGTDGGLQADDLVGSFLQLTIANEVLEPRTRVAPAAIAQTSINSLNRDGLVVGATQFVDDSGDWVGPVPVDTALTDRVDLLTSTVADGVEATRRIDDAVAALRASDESINTAIANEAAELRAAINTQKSELLAELAQVEETVSGEISEYLDGLAIVEDRTNNLNRLFSNLNDTVAADGRRLDIVSTNVSAQGAAMINLRAEFEDQLSETEVTMSELEETQERLSELETNHELVANQANQIGSLRSAIDANTSGIMGIQDSMDAARDSMLEALNAMNANMAQRIELIPIGSLAAQLEETNQLVASQQQVSQQLQSSLSSLQTTSSQSIGQLKQLGISIEDLEGEVTTIKTRLGM
;
A
#
# COMPACT_ATOMS: atom_id res chain seq x y z
N MET A 1 -11.11 -2.91 36.55
CA MET A 1 -12.27 -3.82 36.63
C MET A 1 -12.32 -4.63 35.34
N ARG A 2 -11.73 -5.84 35.32
CA ARG A 2 -11.70 -6.73 34.14
C ARG A 2 -13.00 -7.52 34.12
N ILE A 3 -13.87 -7.26 33.13
CA ILE A 3 -15.07 -8.08 32.91
C ILE A 3 -14.61 -9.35 32.18
N VAL A 4 -14.55 -10.46 32.92
CA VAL A 4 -14.34 -11.79 32.37
C VAL A 4 -15.65 -12.21 31.69
N THR A 5 -15.74 -12.08 30.37
CA THR A 5 -16.91 -12.57 29.62
C THR A 5 -16.75 -14.05 29.33
N ASN A 6 -17.62 -14.87 29.94
CA ASN A 6 -17.71 -16.31 29.69
C ASN A 6 -18.23 -16.58 28.26
N ASN A 7 -17.81 -17.70 27.67
CA ASN A 7 -18.21 -18.11 26.30
C ASN A 7 -19.74 -18.19 26.12
N SER A 8 -20.49 -18.39 27.20
CA SER A 8 -21.96 -18.40 27.21
C SER A 8 -22.58 -17.03 26.87
N THR A 9 -21.92 -15.93 27.23
CA THR A 9 -22.41 -14.56 26.97
C THR A 9 -22.24 -14.16 25.50
N ARG A 10 -21.24 -14.72 24.80
CA ARG A 10 -21.02 -14.49 23.36
C ARG A 10 -22.03 -15.22 22.50
N LEU A 11 -22.45 -16.44 22.90
CA LEU A 11 -23.46 -17.21 22.18
C LEU A 11 -24.85 -16.56 22.26
N LEU A 12 -25.20 -15.98 23.43
CA LEU A 12 -26.48 -15.29 23.62
C LEU A 12 -26.57 -14.01 22.78
N LEU A 13 -25.47 -13.26 22.64
CA LEU A 13 -25.44 -12.03 21.83
C LEU A 13 -25.56 -12.32 20.33
N ALA A 14 -24.91 -13.39 19.85
CA ALA A 14 -25.00 -13.82 18.45
C ALA A 14 -26.42 -14.28 18.08
N LEU A 15 -27.10 -14.97 19.00
CA LEU A 15 -28.48 -15.42 18.77
C LEU A 15 -29.46 -14.23 18.70
N CYS A 16 -29.27 -13.20 19.53
CA CYS A 16 -30.09 -11.98 19.46
C CYS A 16 -29.87 -11.19 18.15
N PHE A 17 -28.68 -11.22 17.56
CA PHE A 17 -28.40 -10.53 16.29
C PHE A 17 -29.02 -11.25 15.08
N CYS A 18 -29.21 -12.56 15.13
CA CYS A 18 -29.88 -13.32 14.06
C CYS A 18 -31.41 -13.17 14.06
N LEU A 19 -32.03 -12.80 15.19
CA LEU A 19 -33.50 -12.67 15.31
C LEU A 19 -34.03 -11.27 14.96
N ALA A 20 -33.16 -10.27 14.74
CA ALA A 20 -33.58 -8.91 14.37
C ALA A 20 -33.63 -8.66 12.85
N GLY A 21 -33.33 -9.67 12.01
CA GLY A 21 -33.03 -9.48 10.58
C GLY A 21 -34.17 -9.63 9.58
N THR A 22 -35.42 -9.87 9.99
CA THR A 22 -36.52 -10.11 9.02
C THR A 22 -37.75 -9.26 9.33
N GLN A 23 -37.67 -7.95 9.09
CA GLN A 23 -38.85 -7.19 8.71
C GLN A 23 -38.90 -7.18 7.19
N ALA A 24 -39.65 -8.12 6.61
CA ALA A 24 -40.09 -7.98 5.24
C ALA A 24 -41.02 -6.76 5.21
N ALA A 25 -40.53 -5.64 4.70
CA ALA A 25 -41.39 -4.56 4.29
C ALA A 25 -42.30 -5.15 3.20
N TRP A 26 -43.56 -5.38 3.53
CA TRP A 26 -44.58 -5.61 2.53
C TRP A 26 -44.58 -4.35 1.68
N ALA A 27 -44.12 -4.45 0.44
CA ALA A 27 -44.27 -3.38 -0.53
C ALA A 27 -45.78 -3.19 -0.68
N GLU A 28 -46.31 -2.16 -0.03
CA GLU A 28 -47.65 -1.69 -0.29
C GLU A 28 -47.67 -1.29 -1.75
N ASP A 29 -48.65 -1.79 -2.51
CA ASP A 29 -48.85 -1.41 -3.90
C ASP A 29 -49.16 0.09 -3.91
N THR A 30 -48.12 0.90 -4.08
CA THR A 30 -48.26 2.33 -4.23
C THR A 30 -48.89 2.52 -5.60
N GLY A 31 -50.22 2.56 -5.64
CA GLY A 31 -50.98 2.67 -6.88
C GLY A 31 -50.48 3.78 -7.80
N LEU A 32 -50.94 3.78 -9.04
CA LEU A 32 -50.50 4.75 -10.04
C LEU A 32 -50.71 6.17 -9.55
N THR A 33 -49.67 7.00 -9.64
CA THR A 33 -49.75 8.43 -9.31
C THR A 33 -49.26 9.28 -10.48
N PHE A 34 -49.85 10.45 -10.66
CA PHE A 34 -49.34 11.46 -11.61
C PHE A 34 -49.48 12.88 -11.05
N GLY A 35 -48.53 13.75 -11.43
CA GLY A 35 -48.50 15.14 -10.97
C GLY A 35 -49.32 16.07 -11.87
N TYR A 36 -50.00 17.04 -11.27
CA TYR A 36 -50.68 18.16 -11.93
C TYR A 36 -50.24 19.49 -11.33
N PHE A 37 -49.96 20.48 -12.18
CA PHE A 37 -49.55 21.83 -11.80
C PHE A 37 -50.53 22.87 -12.34
N GLY A 38 -50.85 23.88 -11.53
CA GLY A 38 -51.77 24.94 -11.94
C GLY A 38 -51.49 26.28 -11.26
N MET A 39 -52.18 27.32 -11.74
CA MET A 39 -52.18 28.66 -11.19
C MET A 39 -53.61 29.07 -10.82
N LEU A 40 -53.78 29.64 -9.63
CA LEU A 40 -55.05 30.13 -9.09
C LEU A 40 -54.92 31.62 -8.79
N ALA A 41 -55.87 32.39 -9.31
CA ALA A 41 -56.05 33.79 -8.99
C ALA A 41 -57.51 34.02 -8.60
N ASP A 42 -57.77 35.04 -7.81
CA ASP A 42 -59.13 35.49 -7.52
C ASP A 42 -59.75 36.24 -8.71
N GLU A 43 -60.99 36.70 -8.57
CA GLU A 43 -61.72 37.46 -9.59
C GLU A 43 -60.99 38.75 -10.02
N SER A 44 -60.10 39.30 -9.18
CA SER A 44 -59.30 40.49 -9.49
C SER A 44 -57.99 40.16 -10.21
N GLY A 45 -57.70 38.89 -10.45
CA GLY A 45 -56.44 38.41 -11.00
C GLY A 45 -55.30 38.37 -9.97
N THR A 46 -55.60 38.52 -8.67
CA THR A 46 -54.60 38.45 -7.61
C THR A 46 -54.32 36.99 -7.26
N PRO A 47 -53.04 36.54 -7.26
CA PRO A 47 -52.71 35.15 -6.95
C PRO A 47 -53.13 34.75 -5.53
N ILE A 48 -53.74 33.57 -5.39
CA ILE A 48 -54.23 33.05 -4.11
C ILE A 48 -53.07 32.45 -3.28
N ASN A 49 -53.09 32.64 -1.96
CA ASN A 49 -52.06 32.18 -1.02
C ASN A 49 -52.69 31.55 0.24
N ARG A 50 -53.15 30.30 0.15
CA ARG A 50 -53.78 29.55 1.26
C ARG A 50 -53.87 28.06 0.93
N ASP A 51 -54.12 27.25 1.95
CA ASP A 51 -54.50 25.86 1.78
C ASP A 51 -55.94 25.77 1.26
N LEU A 52 -56.14 24.93 0.24
CA LEU A 52 -57.44 24.67 -0.38
C LEU A 52 -57.66 23.17 -0.49
N GLN A 53 -58.93 22.77 -0.43
CA GLN A 53 -59.34 21.43 -0.78
C GLN A 53 -59.61 21.37 -2.29
N VAL A 54 -58.99 20.39 -2.94
CA VAL A 54 -59.12 20.11 -4.37
C VAL A 54 -59.76 18.73 -4.52
N ILE A 55 -60.81 18.63 -5.32
CA ILE A 55 -61.37 17.35 -5.74
C ILE A 55 -60.93 17.13 -7.18
N ALA A 56 -60.18 16.06 -7.42
CA ALA A 56 -59.72 15.66 -8.74
C ALA A 56 -60.59 14.51 -9.25
N GLU A 57 -61.23 14.71 -10.40
CA GLU A 57 -62.11 13.72 -11.03
C GLU A 57 -61.66 13.43 -12.47
N LEU A 58 -61.59 12.16 -12.84
CA LEU A 58 -61.35 11.73 -14.22
C LEU A 58 -62.66 11.34 -14.89
N TYR A 59 -62.84 11.78 -16.13
CA TYR A 59 -64.03 11.51 -16.94
C TYR A 59 -63.68 10.85 -18.27
N ASP A 60 -64.59 10.03 -18.79
CA ASP A 60 -64.47 9.39 -20.12
C ASP A 60 -64.76 10.33 -21.31
N ALA A 61 -65.30 11.54 -21.06
CA ALA A 61 -65.66 12.50 -22.09
C ALA A 61 -65.39 13.96 -21.65
N PRO A 62 -65.13 14.87 -22.60
CA PRO A 62 -64.84 16.28 -22.30
C PRO A 62 -66.05 17.05 -21.72
N ARG A 63 -67.28 16.54 -21.93
CA ARG A 63 -68.54 17.03 -21.36
C ARG A 63 -69.48 15.85 -21.13
N ASP A 64 -70.30 15.93 -20.08
CA ASP A 64 -71.34 14.94 -19.75
C ASP A 64 -70.87 13.48 -19.63
N GLY A 65 -69.57 13.26 -19.42
CA GLY A 65 -68.97 11.93 -19.25
C GLY A 65 -69.27 11.29 -17.90
N ASN A 66 -69.02 9.98 -17.80
CA ASN A 66 -69.05 9.25 -16.54
C ASN A 66 -67.76 9.48 -15.76
N ILE A 67 -67.86 9.51 -14.43
CA ILE A 67 -66.69 9.56 -13.54
C ILE A 67 -66.02 8.19 -13.56
N LEU A 68 -64.72 8.17 -13.87
CA LEU A 68 -63.85 6.99 -13.84
C LEU A 68 -63.13 6.90 -12.49
N TYR A 69 -62.64 8.03 -11.98
CA TYR A 69 -61.89 8.12 -10.73
C TYR A 69 -62.17 9.45 -10.02
N SER A 70 -62.12 9.47 -8.68
CA SER A 70 -62.32 10.66 -7.86
C SER A 70 -61.47 10.60 -6.59
N GLU A 71 -60.76 11.68 -6.29
CA GLU A 71 -59.93 11.81 -5.09
C GLU A 71 -60.06 13.21 -4.48
N GLN A 72 -59.96 13.31 -3.15
CA GLN A 72 -59.98 14.57 -2.42
C GLN A 72 -58.60 14.84 -1.80
N LEU A 73 -58.03 16.00 -2.14
CA LEU A 73 -56.65 16.36 -1.86
C LEU A 73 -56.59 17.70 -1.11
N GLU A 74 -55.74 17.80 -0.10
CA GLU A 74 -55.38 19.06 0.54
C GLU A 74 -54.15 19.65 -0.15
N VAL A 75 -54.26 20.88 -0.67
CA VAL A 75 -53.23 21.50 -1.49
C VAL A 75 -52.89 22.90 -0.97
N THR A 76 -51.61 23.12 -0.67
CA THR A 76 -51.08 24.44 -0.33
C THR A 76 -50.80 25.26 -1.58
N VAL A 77 -51.47 26.40 -1.73
CA VAL A 77 -51.27 27.32 -2.86
C VAL A 77 -50.34 28.45 -2.46
N ILE A 78 -49.26 28.65 -3.22
CA ILE A 78 -48.24 29.68 -2.96
C ILE A 78 -48.07 30.55 -4.22
N ASN A 79 -48.34 31.84 -4.08
CA ASN A 79 -48.36 32.85 -5.14
C ASN A 79 -49.22 32.42 -6.34
N GLY A 80 -50.37 31.82 -6.05
CA GLY A 80 -51.28 31.23 -7.01
C GLY A 80 -50.82 29.88 -7.55
N ALA A 81 -49.55 29.51 -7.45
CA ALA A 81 -49.07 28.23 -7.94
C ALA A 81 -49.44 27.09 -6.98
N PHE A 82 -49.83 25.96 -7.54
CA PHE A 82 -50.01 24.72 -6.80
C PHE A 82 -49.52 23.50 -7.59
N SER A 83 -49.17 22.45 -6.87
CA SER A 83 -48.80 21.13 -7.39
C SER A 83 -49.53 20.08 -6.59
N VAL A 84 -50.12 19.10 -7.26
CA VAL A 84 -50.81 17.99 -6.62
C VAL A 84 -50.44 16.67 -7.29
N ASN A 85 -50.27 15.61 -6.50
CA ASN A 85 -50.16 14.25 -7.00
C ASN A 85 -51.54 13.60 -6.86
N ILE A 86 -52.06 13.08 -7.96
CA ILE A 86 -53.36 12.40 -8.04
C ILE A 86 -53.10 10.89 -8.07
N GLY A 87 -53.93 10.09 -7.41
CA GLY A 87 -53.78 8.64 -7.26
C GLY A 87 -53.18 8.21 -5.91
N THR A 88 -53.09 9.11 -4.92
CA THR A 88 -52.40 8.82 -3.65
C THR A 88 -53.19 7.92 -2.71
N ASP A 89 -54.49 7.79 -2.93
CA ASP A 89 -55.36 6.82 -2.24
C ASP A 89 -55.19 5.37 -2.75
N GLY A 90 -54.38 5.15 -3.79
CA GLY A 90 -54.12 3.84 -4.39
C GLY A 90 -55.26 3.28 -5.24
N GLY A 91 -56.36 4.03 -5.43
CA GLY A 91 -57.54 3.58 -6.18
C GLY A 91 -57.42 3.76 -7.70
N LEU A 92 -56.44 4.54 -8.16
CA LEU A 92 -56.27 4.89 -9.58
C LEU A 92 -55.66 3.73 -10.38
N GLN A 93 -56.34 3.31 -11.45
CA GLN A 93 -55.88 2.24 -12.34
C GLN A 93 -55.37 2.80 -13.67
N ALA A 94 -54.55 2.03 -14.39
CA ALA A 94 -53.98 2.45 -15.68
C ALA A 94 -55.06 2.75 -16.73
N ASP A 95 -56.15 1.98 -16.71
CA ASP A 95 -57.26 2.12 -17.65
C ASP A 95 -58.02 3.44 -17.46
N ASP A 96 -58.01 4.01 -16.25
CA ASP A 96 -58.67 5.29 -15.95
C ASP A 96 -57.96 6.49 -16.60
N LEU A 97 -56.69 6.35 -17.01
CA LEU A 97 -55.88 7.42 -17.60
C LEU A 97 -55.96 7.48 -19.13
N VAL A 98 -56.35 6.37 -19.78
CA VAL A 98 -56.30 6.27 -21.24
C VAL A 98 -57.46 7.03 -21.87
N GLY A 99 -57.18 8.23 -22.36
CA GLY A 99 -58.15 9.04 -23.08
C GLY A 99 -59.13 9.81 -22.17
N SER A 100 -58.87 9.84 -20.87
CA SER A 100 -59.70 10.55 -19.90
C SER A 100 -59.44 12.05 -19.85
N PHE A 101 -60.34 12.75 -19.17
CA PHE A 101 -60.34 14.20 -18.98
C PHE A 101 -60.39 14.52 -17.49
N LEU A 102 -59.41 15.28 -17.01
CA LEU A 102 -59.30 15.77 -15.65
C LEU A 102 -60.19 17.00 -15.45
N GLN A 103 -61.04 16.93 -14.43
CA GLN A 103 -61.79 18.04 -13.86
C GLN A 103 -61.26 18.30 -12.46
N LEU A 104 -61.06 19.58 -12.13
CA LEU A 104 -60.72 20.00 -10.78
C LEU A 104 -61.86 20.83 -10.20
N THR A 105 -62.31 20.46 -9.01
CA THR A 105 -63.21 21.29 -8.21
C THR A 105 -62.42 21.88 -7.05
N ILE A 106 -62.29 23.20 -7.00
CA ILE A 106 -61.49 23.91 -6.00
C ILE A 106 -62.39 24.88 -5.26
N ALA A 107 -62.44 24.79 -3.93
CA ALA A 107 -63.31 25.63 -3.11
C ALA A 107 -64.79 25.63 -3.56
N ASN A 108 -65.29 24.48 -4.02
CA ASN A 108 -66.64 24.27 -4.59
C ASN A 108 -66.89 24.94 -5.96
N GLU A 109 -65.86 25.44 -6.62
CA GLU A 109 -65.95 25.91 -8.00
C GLU A 109 -65.38 24.86 -8.95
N VAL A 110 -66.16 24.47 -9.95
CA VAL A 110 -65.73 23.52 -10.98
C VAL A 110 -64.95 24.29 -12.04
N LEU A 111 -63.69 23.91 -12.27
CA LEU A 111 -62.85 24.52 -13.29
C LEU A 111 -63.14 23.93 -14.67
N GLU A 112 -63.69 24.75 -15.57
CA GLU A 112 -63.94 24.42 -16.97
C GLU A 112 -62.94 25.12 -17.92
N PRO A 113 -62.58 24.52 -19.07
CA PRO A 113 -62.95 23.19 -19.54
C PRO A 113 -62.11 22.07 -18.91
N ARG A 114 -62.62 20.83 -18.92
CA ARG A 114 -61.86 19.65 -18.51
C ARG A 114 -60.57 19.53 -19.33
N THR A 115 -59.47 19.20 -18.68
CA THR A 115 -58.15 19.06 -19.31
C THR A 115 -57.94 17.61 -19.72
N ARG A 116 -57.67 17.34 -21.00
CA ARG A 116 -57.36 15.97 -21.44
C ARG A 116 -56.10 15.46 -20.75
N VAL A 117 -56.18 14.29 -20.12
CA VAL A 117 -55.00 13.61 -19.59
C VAL A 117 -54.24 13.03 -20.78
N ALA A 118 -53.06 13.56 -21.04
CA ALA A 118 -52.15 13.04 -22.06
C ALA A 118 -50.97 12.40 -21.35
N PRO A 119 -50.65 11.13 -21.61
CA PRO A 119 -49.43 10.54 -21.08
C PRO A 119 -48.22 11.32 -21.58
N ALA A 120 -47.26 11.59 -20.70
CA ALA A 120 -45.93 11.99 -21.15
C ALA A 120 -45.40 10.89 -22.09
N ALA A 121 -44.71 11.24 -23.17
CA ALA A 121 -44.34 10.29 -24.22
C ALA A 121 -43.58 9.03 -23.71
N ILE A 122 -42.89 9.14 -22.57
CA ILE A 122 -42.20 8.02 -21.90
C ILE A 122 -43.17 7.12 -21.10
N ALA A 123 -44.27 7.66 -20.56
CA ALA A 123 -45.31 6.92 -19.84
C ALA A 123 -46.31 6.18 -20.76
N GLN A 124 -46.54 6.69 -21.99
CA GLN A 124 -47.40 6.02 -22.97
C GLN A 124 -46.81 4.66 -23.40
N THR A 125 -45.48 4.59 -23.56
CA THR A 125 -44.75 3.35 -23.84
C THR A 125 -44.82 2.34 -22.69
N SER A 126 -44.91 2.83 -21.43
CA SER A 126 -45.06 1.99 -20.25
C SER A 126 -46.48 1.44 -20.07
N ILE A 127 -47.52 2.23 -20.38
CA ILE A 127 -48.92 1.78 -20.33
C ILE A 127 -49.23 0.78 -21.46
N ASN A 128 -48.70 1.01 -22.67
CA ASN A 128 -48.85 0.06 -23.77
C ASN A 128 -48.05 -1.24 -23.56
N SER A 129 -47.05 -1.22 -22.67
CA SER A 129 -46.33 -2.42 -22.21
C SER A 129 -47.12 -3.23 -21.18
N LEU A 130 -48.19 -2.68 -20.60
CA LEU A 130 -49.03 -3.31 -19.58
C LEU A 130 -50.34 -3.89 -20.13
N ASN A 131 -50.59 -3.78 -21.44
CA ASN A 131 -51.70 -4.50 -22.06
C ASN A 131 -51.34 -5.99 -22.12
N ARG A 132 -51.78 -6.65 -21.06
CA ARG A 132 -51.52 -8.00 -20.59
C ARG A 132 -52.27 -9.06 -21.40
N ASP A 133 -52.22 -8.94 -22.71
CA ASP A 133 -52.50 -10.03 -23.63
C ASP A 133 -51.21 -10.21 -24.41
N GLY A 134 -50.44 -11.25 -24.05
CA GLY A 134 -49.10 -11.49 -24.54
C GLY A 134 -48.93 -11.19 -26.03
N LEU A 135 -47.77 -10.64 -26.40
CA LEU A 135 -47.46 -10.34 -27.80
C LEU A 135 -47.45 -11.66 -28.61
N VAL A 136 -48.59 -11.97 -29.22
CA VAL A 136 -48.76 -13.12 -30.11
C VAL A 136 -48.56 -12.63 -31.54
N VAL A 137 -47.47 -13.08 -32.18
CA VAL A 137 -47.27 -12.89 -33.62
C VAL A 137 -47.55 -14.23 -34.31
N GLY A 138 -48.76 -14.40 -34.84
CA GLY A 138 -49.19 -15.65 -35.46
C GLY A 138 -49.69 -16.68 -34.44
N ALA A 139 -49.12 -17.90 -34.44
CA ALA A 139 -49.48 -18.98 -33.50
C ALA A 139 -48.48 -19.12 -32.34
N THR A 140 -47.47 -18.26 -32.28
CA THR A 140 -46.39 -18.34 -31.29
C THR A 140 -46.53 -17.20 -30.29
N GLN A 141 -46.62 -17.56 -29.01
CA GLN A 141 -46.60 -16.63 -27.88
C GLN A 141 -45.14 -16.24 -27.61
N PHE A 142 -44.84 -14.94 -27.56
CA PHE A 142 -43.47 -14.45 -27.32
C PHE A 142 -43.26 -13.96 -25.88
N VAL A 143 -44.34 -13.60 -25.19
CA VAL A 143 -44.37 -13.22 -23.78
C VAL A 143 -45.52 -13.98 -23.13
N ASP A 144 -45.24 -14.70 -22.05
CA ASP A 144 -46.26 -15.45 -21.33
C ASP A 144 -47.11 -14.55 -20.42
N ASP A 145 -48.11 -15.14 -19.78
CA ASP A 145 -49.08 -14.41 -18.94
C ASP A 145 -48.45 -13.88 -17.64
N SER A 146 -47.22 -14.30 -17.33
CA SER A 146 -46.41 -13.81 -16.20
C SER A 146 -45.54 -12.62 -16.60
N GLY A 147 -45.48 -12.28 -17.89
CA GLY A 147 -44.62 -11.24 -18.43
C GLY A 147 -43.22 -11.73 -18.82
N ASP A 148 -42.96 -13.03 -18.77
CA ASP A 148 -41.67 -13.61 -19.11
C ASP A 148 -41.55 -13.84 -20.63
N TRP A 149 -40.38 -13.51 -21.20
CA TRP A 149 -40.11 -13.78 -22.61
C TRP A 149 -40.00 -15.30 -22.85
N VAL A 150 -40.97 -15.88 -23.55
CA VAL A 150 -41.04 -17.31 -23.91
C VAL A 150 -40.79 -17.56 -25.40
N GLY A 151 -40.60 -16.49 -26.19
CA GLY A 151 -40.17 -16.60 -27.58
C GLY A 151 -38.74 -17.13 -27.71
N PRO A 152 -38.33 -17.66 -28.87
CA PRO A 152 -36.91 -17.92 -29.13
C PRO A 152 -36.14 -16.62 -28.88
N VAL A 153 -35.17 -16.66 -27.95
CA VAL A 153 -34.35 -15.50 -27.58
C VAL A 153 -33.83 -14.89 -28.90
N PRO A 154 -34.17 -13.63 -29.20
CA PRO A 154 -33.61 -12.96 -30.36
C PRO A 154 -32.09 -13.08 -30.27
N VAL A 155 -31.49 -13.73 -31.27
CA VAL A 155 -30.05 -13.98 -31.30
C VAL A 155 -29.26 -12.67 -31.13
N ASP A 156 -29.88 -11.55 -31.48
CA ASP A 156 -29.34 -10.19 -31.40
C ASP A 156 -29.17 -9.66 -29.96
N THR A 157 -30.15 -9.83 -29.06
CA THR A 157 -30.03 -9.32 -27.67
C THR A 157 -29.06 -10.15 -26.84
N ALA A 158 -29.09 -11.48 -26.97
CA ALA A 158 -28.15 -12.35 -26.27
C ALA A 158 -26.70 -12.21 -26.77
N LEU A 159 -26.50 -11.82 -28.04
CA LEU A 159 -25.18 -11.45 -28.56
C LEU A 159 -24.74 -10.09 -28.02
N THR A 160 -25.64 -9.11 -27.97
CA THR A 160 -25.34 -7.77 -27.46
C THR A 160 -24.93 -7.83 -25.98
N ASP A 161 -25.70 -8.51 -25.13
CA ASP A 161 -25.38 -8.68 -23.71
C ASP A 161 -24.04 -9.40 -23.49
N ARG A 162 -23.74 -10.40 -24.33
CA ARG A 162 -22.44 -11.12 -24.28
C ARG A 162 -21.28 -10.25 -24.75
N VAL A 163 -21.49 -9.41 -25.77
CA VAL A 163 -20.46 -8.47 -26.26
C VAL A 163 -20.20 -7.39 -25.21
N ASP A 164 -21.23 -6.87 -24.56
CA ASP A 164 -21.08 -5.88 -23.49
C ASP A 164 -20.34 -6.48 -22.28
N LEU A 165 -20.68 -7.71 -21.88
CA LEU A 165 -19.99 -8.43 -20.81
C LEU A 165 -18.52 -8.74 -21.16
N LEU A 166 -18.24 -9.13 -22.40
CA LEU A 166 -16.87 -9.35 -22.88
C LEU A 166 -16.09 -8.04 -22.90
N THR A 167 -16.72 -6.94 -23.33
CA THR A 167 -16.10 -5.62 -23.40
C THR A 167 -15.75 -5.10 -22.01
N SER A 168 -16.65 -5.26 -21.03
CA SER A 168 -16.37 -4.88 -19.64
C SER A 168 -15.26 -5.74 -19.03
N THR A 169 -15.28 -7.05 -19.27
CA THR A 169 -14.26 -7.97 -18.77
C THR A 169 -12.87 -7.66 -19.35
N VAL A 170 -12.79 -7.32 -20.64
CA VAL A 170 -11.54 -6.90 -21.28
C VAL A 170 -11.07 -5.55 -20.73
N ALA A 171 -11.98 -4.59 -20.51
CA ALA A 171 -11.63 -3.30 -19.91
C ALA A 171 -11.06 -3.45 -18.50
N ASP A 172 -11.70 -4.28 -17.66
CA ASP A 172 -11.22 -4.60 -16.31
C ASP A 172 -9.84 -5.28 -16.34
N GLY A 173 -9.62 -6.18 -17.31
CA GLY A 173 -8.32 -6.82 -17.53
C GLY A 173 -7.22 -5.84 -17.93
N VAL A 174 -7.51 -4.91 -18.85
CA VAL A 174 -6.55 -3.87 -19.27
C VAL A 174 -6.20 -2.94 -18.11
N GLU A 175 -7.18 -2.53 -17.31
CA GLU A 175 -6.93 -1.69 -16.13
C GLU A 175 -6.14 -2.44 -15.06
N ALA A 176 -6.39 -3.75 -14.88
CA ALA A 176 -5.58 -4.59 -13.99
C ALA A 176 -4.11 -4.66 -14.44
N THR A 177 -3.85 -4.84 -15.75
CA THR A 177 -2.50 -4.80 -16.30
C THR A 177 -1.84 -3.43 -16.07
N ARG A 178 -2.56 -2.33 -16.31
CA ARG A 178 -2.05 -0.98 -16.08
C ARG A 178 -1.66 -0.75 -14.62
N ARG A 179 -2.47 -1.23 -13.68
CA ARG A 179 -2.17 -1.15 -12.23
C ARG A 179 -0.94 -2.00 -11.84
N ILE A 180 -0.69 -3.12 -12.52
CA ILE A 180 0.52 -3.93 -12.33
C ILE A 180 1.74 -3.17 -12.84
N ASP A 181 1.68 -2.58 -14.04
CA ASP A 181 2.79 -1.80 -14.61
C ASP A 181 3.15 -0.59 -13.74
N ASP A 182 2.15 0.15 -13.27
CA ASP A 182 2.34 1.28 -12.35
C ASP A 182 3.00 0.81 -11.04
N ALA A 183 2.61 -0.35 -10.50
CA ALA A 183 3.20 -0.92 -9.30
C ALA A 183 4.65 -1.38 -9.52
N VAL A 184 4.96 -2.01 -10.66
CA VAL A 184 6.32 -2.42 -11.02
C VAL A 184 7.23 -1.20 -11.20
N ALA A 185 6.75 -0.14 -11.84
CA ALA A 185 7.48 1.11 -11.98
C ALA A 185 7.79 1.76 -10.61
N ALA A 186 6.81 1.79 -9.70
CA ALA A 186 6.99 2.28 -8.34
C ALA A 186 8.01 1.47 -7.55
N LEU A 187 8.00 0.14 -7.68
CA LEU A 187 8.98 -0.75 -7.03
C LEU A 187 10.40 -0.50 -7.56
N ARG A 188 10.58 -0.33 -8.88
CA ARG A 188 11.90 0.00 -9.47
C ARG A 188 12.44 1.34 -8.96
N ALA A 189 11.59 2.36 -8.90
CA ALA A 189 11.99 3.66 -8.36
C ALA A 189 12.37 3.58 -6.88
N SER A 190 11.64 2.78 -6.09
CA SER A 190 11.98 2.52 -4.69
C SER A 190 13.33 1.80 -4.55
N ASP A 191 13.59 0.80 -5.40
CA ASP A 191 14.84 0.04 -5.37
C ASP A 191 16.05 0.91 -5.72
N GLU A 192 15.93 1.79 -6.72
CA GLU A 192 16.97 2.76 -7.08
C GLU A 192 17.25 3.75 -5.94
N SER A 193 16.20 4.23 -5.26
CA SER A 193 16.34 5.11 -4.09
C SER A 193 17.04 4.41 -2.92
N ILE A 194 16.67 3.16 -2.63
CA ILE A 194 17.29 2.36 -1.55
C ILE A 194 18.77 2.10 -1.87
N ASN A 195 19.08 1.69 -3.11
CA ASN A 195 20.45 1.45 -3.55
C ASN A 195 21.33 2.71 -3.45
N THR A 196 20.76 3.87 -3.78
CA THR A 196 21.46 5.16 -3.63
C THR A 196 21.71 5.51 -2.16
N ALA A 197 20.72 5.29 -1.29
CA ALA A 197 20.86 5.53 0.14
C ALA A 197 21.95 4.65 0.77
N ILE A 198 21.95 3.34 0.47
CA ILE A 198 22.97 2.39 0.94
C ILE A 198 24.37 2.80 0.46
N ALA A 199 24.49 3.21 -0.81
CA ALA A 199 25.78 3.65 -1.36
C ALA A 199 26.32 4.91 -0.66
N ASN A 200 25.45 5.87 -0.36
CA ASN A 200 25.81 7.08 0.36
C ASN A 200 26.23 6.79 1.81
N GLU A 201 25.45 5.99 2.54
CA GLU A 201 25.76 5.62 3.93
C GLU A 201 27.06 4.82 4.02
N ALA A 202 27.30 3.90 3.08
CA ALA A 202 28.57 3.18 3.00
C ALA A 202 29.76 4.09 2.69
N ALA A 203 29.57 5.14 1.88
CA ALA A 203 30.61 6.12 1.60
C ALA A 203 30.92 7.00 2.82
N GLU A 204 29.89 7.44 3.55
CA GLU A 204 30.02 8.21 4.79
C GLU A 204 30.73 7.41 5.89
N LEU A 205 30.35 6.16 6.10
CA LEU A 205 31.00 5.27 7.07
C LEU A 205 32.47 5.03 6.73
N ARG A 206 32.80 4.81 5.46
CA ARG A 206 34.21 4.66 5.02
C ARG A 206 35.01 5.93 5.26
N ALA A 207 34.43 7.10 5.01
CA ALA A 207 35.09 8.38 5.28
C ALA A 207 35.33 8.59 6.78
N ALA A 208 34.35 8.26 7.62
CA ALA A 208 34.47 8.34 9.08
C ALA A 208 35.55 7.40 9.63
N ILE A 209 35.57 6.14 9.19
CA ILE A 209 36.59 5.15 9.59
C ILE A 209 37.99 5.61 9.20
N ASN A 210 38.17 6.12 7.97
CA ASN A 210 39.47 6.60 7.52
C ASN A 210 39.93 7.84 8.31
N THR A 211 39.00 8.71 8.69
CA THR A 211 39.29 9.88 9.52
C THR A 211 39.76 9.44 10.91
N GLN A 212 38.98 8.59 11.60
CA GLN A 212 39.36 8.05 12.91
C GLN A 212 40.70 7.30 12.88
N LYS A 213 40.94 6.50 11.83
CA LYS A 213 42.22 5.82 11.65
C LYS A 213 43.38 6.81 11.52
N SER A 214 43.20 7.91 10.79
CA SER A 214 44.25 8.92 10.64
C SER A 214 44.51 9.69 11.94
N GLU A 215 43.46 9.95 12.74
CA GLU A 215 43.58 10.59 14.05
C GLU A 215 44.34 9.68 15.03
N LEU A 216 43.97 8.40 15.12
CA LEU A 216 44.66 7.43 15.97
C LEU A 216 46.11 7.20 15.57
N LEU A 217 46.42 7.18 14.26
CA LEU A 217 47.81 7.08 13.80
C LEU A 217 48.62 8.33 14.14
N ALA A 218 48.00 9.51 14.16
CA ALA A 218 48.66 10.75 14.57
C ALA A 218 48.90 10.76 16.09
N GLU A 219 47.93 10.33 16.90
CA GLU A 219 48.09 10.16 18.35
C GLU A 219 49.20 9.17 18.69
N LEU A 220 49.22 8.01 18.03
CA LEU A 220 50.27 7.00 18.21
C LEU A 220 51.66 7.55 17.89
N ALA A 221 51.80 8.27 16.77
CA ALA A 221 53.07 8.89 16.40
C ALA A 221 53.54 9.93 17.43
N GLN A 222 52.61 10.69 18.03
CA GLN A 222 52.93 11.65 19.08
C GLN A 222 53.37 10.96 20.38
N VAL A 223 52.72 9.85 20.75
CA VAL A 223 53.12 9.04 21.91
C VAL A 223 54.50 8.42 21.68
N GLU A 224 54.76 7.85 20.49
CA GLU A 224 56.08 7.31 20.13
C GLU A 224 57.18 8.37 20.20
N GLU A 225 56.92 9.59 19.72
CA GLU A 225 57.88 10.71 19.81
C GLU A 225 58.14 11.11 21.26
N THR A 226 57.09 11.18 22.09
CA THR A 226 57.18 11.53 23.51
C THR A 226 58.00 10.50 24.28
N VAL A 227 57.64 9.21 24.16
CA VAL A 227 58.35 8.10 24.81
C VAL A 227 59.80 8.02 24.34
N SER A 228 60.07 8.20 23.05
CA SER A 228 61.45 8.23 22.54
C SER A 228 62.26 9.39 23.11
N GLY A 229 61.62 10.55 23.33
CA GLY A 229 62.22 11.71 23.98
C GLY A 229 62.58 11.45 25.44
N GLU A 230 61.63 10.93 26.22
CA GLU A 230 61.82 10.56 27.63
C GLU A 230 62.91 9.50 27.81
N ILE A 231 62.92 8.45 26.98
CA ILE A 231 63.96 7.42 27.00
C ILE A 231 65.34 8.03 26.71
N SER A 232 65.44 8.96 25.76
CA SER A 232 66.71 9.63 25.45
C SER A 232 67.21 10.46 26.63
N GLU A 233 66.32 11.21 27.28
CA GLU A 233 66.66 12.01 28.46
C GLU A 233 67.11 11.12 29.64
N TYR A 234 66.42 10.01 29.86
CA TYR A 234 66.78 9.01 30.86
C TYR A 234 68.18 8.42 30.60
N LEU A 235 68.48 8.05 29.34
CA LEU A 235 69.78 7.51 28.95
C LEU A 235 70.93 8.52 29.14
N ASP A 236 70.69 9.79 28.79
CA ASP A 236 71.64 10.88 29.03
C ASP A 236 71.91 11.08 30.53
N GLY A 237 70.85 11.04 31.35
CA GLY A 237 70.97 11.06 32.80
C GLY A 237 71.81 9.90 33.32
N LEU A 238 71.57 8.68 32.83
CA LEU A 238 72.29 7.47 33.27
C LEU A 238 73.79 7.57 32.97
N ALA A 239 74.16 8.13 31.81
CA ALA A 239 75.55 8.38 31.44
C ALA A 239 76.23 9.37 32.41
N ILE A 240 75.53 10.39 32.90
CA ILE A 240 76.04 11.32 33.92
C ILE A 240 76.28 10.61 35.25
N VAL A 241 75.37 9.71 35.67
CA VAL A 241 75.54 8.90 36.89
C VAL A 241 76.77 8.02 36.77
N GLU A 242 76.95 7.37 35.62
CA GLU A 242 78.07 6.48 35.36
C GLU A 242 79.41 7.24 35.42
N ASP A 243 79.51 8.41 34.77
CA ASP A 243 80.72 9.24 34.82
C ASP A 243 81.04 9.70 36.25
N ARG A 244 80.02 10.15 37.01
CA ARG A 244 80.18 10.52 38.43
C ARG A 244 80.63 9.36 39.29
N THR A 245 80.07 8.17 39.07
CA THR A 245 80.45 6.93 39.78
C THR A 245 81.90 6.55 39.46
N ASN A 246 82.30 6.63 38.20
CA ASN A 246 83.68 6.40 37.76
C ASN A 246 84.65 7.41 38.38
N ASN A 247 84.27 8.69 38.46
CA ASN A 247 85.07 9.73 39.11
C ASN A 247 85.21 9.48 40.63
N LEU A 248 84.12 9.11 41.30
CA LEU A 248 84.13 8.68 42.70
C LEU A 248 85.08 7.50 42.92
N ASN A 249 85.01 6.45 42.09
CA ASN A 249 85.89 5.30 42.19
C ASN A 249 87.37 5.68 42.03
N ARG A 250 87.68 6.62 41.12
CA ARG A 250 89.05 7.16 40.96
C ARG A 250 89.50 7.95 42.19
N LEU A 251 88.64 8.78 42.76
CA LEU A 251 88.93 9.50 44.00
C LEU A 251 89.18 8.54 45.17
N PHE A 252 88.35 7.49 45.32
CA PHE A 252 88.54 6.46 46.33
C PHE A 252 89.86 5.69 46.14
N SER A 253 90.21 5.32 44.90
CA SER A 253 91.51 4.68 44.61
C SER A 253 92.68 5.58 45.01
N ASN A 254 92.69 6.83 44.56
CA ASN A 254 93.73 7.81 44.90
C ASN A 254 93.80 8.09 46.41
N LEU A 255 92.64 8.09 47.08
CA LEU A 255 92.55 8.26 48.53
C LEU A 255 93.13 7.06 49.27
N ASN A 256 92.83 5.83 48.83
CA ASN A 256 93.39 4.62 49.41
C ASN A 256 94.92 4.63 49.32
N ASP A 257 95.46 5.06 48.18
CA ASP A 257 96.90 5.24 47.96
C ASP A 257 97.50 6.33 48.86
N THR A 258 96.76 7.43 49.10
CA THR A 258 97.22 8.55 49.93
C THR A 258 97.10 8.27 51.44
N VAL A 259 96.05 7.57 51.87
CA VAL A 259 95.86 7.18 53.29
C VAL A 259 96.88 6.11 53.68
N ALA A 260 97.21 5.20 52.77
CA ALA A 260 98.34 4.29 52.94
C ALA A 260 99.68 5.05 53.11
N ALA A 261 99.79 6.28 52.59
CA ALA A 261 100.98 7.10 52.68
C ALA A 261 101.05 8.03 53.91
N ASP A 262 99.93 8.58 54.42
CA ASP A 262 100.00 9.75 55.32
C ASP A 262 99.03 9.82 56.54
N GLY A 263 98.21 8.80 56.79
CA GLY A 263 97.57 8.52 58.10
C GLY A 263 96.70 9.57 58.84
N ARG A 264 96.54 10.83 58.37
CA ARG A 264 95.93 11.93 59.17
C ARG A 264 94.93 12.86 58.45
N ARG A 265 94.40 12.54 57.26
CA ARG A 265 93.47 13.44 56.51
C ARG A 265 92.06 12.86 56.29
N LEU A 266 91.42 12.30 57.31
CA LEU A 266 90.12 11.61 57.16
C LEU A 266 88.87 12.54 57.12
N ASP A 267 88.89 13.69 57.80
CA ASP A 267 87.65 14.47 58.07
C ASP A 267 87.09 15.24 56.86
N ILE A 268 87.92 15.90 56.05
CA ILE A 268 87.46 16.67 54.88
C ILE A 268 86.85 15.75 53.81
N VAL A 269 87.31 14.50 53.77
CA VAL A 269 86.89 13.49 52.80
C VAL A 269 85.52 12.93 53.15
N SER A 270 85.24 12.74 54.45
CA SER A 270 83.91 12.33 54.92
C SER A 270 82.82 13.31 54.48
N THR A 271 83.10 14.62 54.55
CA THR A 271 82.13 15.65 54.14
C THR A 271 81.85 15.61 52.64
N ASN A 272 82.86 15.46 51.78
CA ASN A 272 82.66 15.38 50.32
C ASN A 272 81.94 14.10 49.90
N VAL A 273 82.27 12.95 50.51
CA VAL A 273 81.57 11.68 50.25
C VAL A 273 80.11 11.77 50.67
N SER A 274 79.81 12.43 51.80
CA SER A 274 78.42 12.63 52.25
C SER A 274 77.61 13.54 51.31
N ALA A 275 78.23 14.61 50.78
CA ALA A 275 77.57 15.51 49.83
C ALA A 275 77.32 14.83 48.48
N GLN A 276 78.26 14.03 47.98
CA GLN A 276 78.08 13.23 46.77
C GLN A 276 77.05 12.11 46.96
N GLY A 277 77.00 11.49 48.15
CA GLY A 277 75.96 10.53 48.52
C GLY A 277 74.56 11.14 48.51
N ALA A 278 74.40 12.35 49.07
CA ALA A 278 73.12 13.08 49.02
C ALA A 278 72.72 13.44 47.58
N ALA A 279 73.67 13.84 46.74
CA ALA A 279 73.41 14.12 45.33
C ALA A 279 72.96 12.86 44.56
N MET A 280 73.54 11.69 44.86
CA MET A 280 73.11 10.41 44.26
C MET A 280 71.71 9.98 44.73
N ILE A 281 71.34 10.25 45.98
CA ILE A 281 69.99 9.95 46.50
C ILE A 281 68.94 10.82 45.79
N ASN A 282 69.19 12.11 45.63
CA ASN A 282 68.26 13.00 44.91
C ASN A 282 68.12 12.60 43.43
N LEU A 283 69.24 12.28 42.78
CA LEU A 283 69.24 11.82 41.39
C LEU A 283 68.49 10.49 41.23
N ARG A 284 68.62 9.56 42.19
CA ARG A 284 67.83 8.32 42.22
C ARG A 284 66.34 8.58 42.37
N ALA A 285 65.94 9.54 43.20
CA ALA A 285 64.53 9.91 43.36
C ALA A 285 63.96 10.53 42.07
N GLU A 286 64.74 11.36 41.37
CA GLU A 286 64.37 11.95 40.08
C GLU A 286 64.20 10.88 39.00
N PHE A 287 65.07 9.85 38.99
CA PHE A 287 64.90 8.69 38.10
C PHE A 287 63.69 7.82 38.46
N GLU A 288 63.39 7.63 39.74
CA GLU A 288 62.19 6.88 40.15
C GLU A 288 60.90 7.60 39.71
N ASP A 289 60.89 8.94 39.72
CA ASP A 289 59.76 9.75 39.25
C ASP A 289 59.61 9.65 37.72
N GLN A 290 60.71 9.80 36.96
CA GLN A 290 60.71 9.63 35.50
C GLN A 290 60.28 8.22 35.08
N LEU A 291 60.76 7.19 35.77
CA LEU A 291 60.36 5.81 35.49
C LEU A 291 58.85 5.61 35.70
N SER A 292 58.28 6.23 36.74
CA SER A 292 56.84 6.19 37.00
C SER A 292 56.03 6.88 35.89
N GLU A 293 56.53 7.98 35.33
CA GLU A 293 55.88 8.68 34.20
C GLU A 293 55.91 7.82 32.94
N THR A 294 57.04 7.18 32.64
CA THR A 294 57.17 6.26 31.49
C THR A 294 56.31 4.99 31.65
N GLU A 295 56.11 4.48 32.87
CA GLU A 295 55.17 3.37 33.11
C GLU A 295 53.71 3.76 32.81
N VAL A 296 53.32 5.01 33.09
CA VAL A 296 51.99 5.53 32.75
C VAL A 296 51.83 5.65 31.24
N THR A 297 52.82 6.22 30.53
CA THR A 297 52.75 6.36 29.07
C THR A 297 52.73 5.01 28.34
N MET A 298 53.45 4.00 28.85
CA MET A 298 53.36 2.63 28.35
C MET A 298 51.96 2.02 28.56
N SER A 299 51.32 2.28 29.70
CA SER A 299 49.95 1.81 29.94
C SER A 299 48.95 2.46 28.96
N GLU A 300 49.10 3.75 28.65
CA GLU A 300 48.27 4.45 27.65
C GLU A 300 48.50 3.89 26.24
N LEU A 301 49.74 3.50 25.92
CA LEU A 301 50.09 2.83 24.66
C LEU A 301 49.42 1.45 24.53
N GLU A 302 49.41 0.65 25.59
CA GLU A 302 48.72 -0.65 25.60
C GLU A 302 47.20 -0.48 25.39
N GLU A 303 46.57 0.52 26.04
CA GLU A 303 45.15 0.81 25.84
C GLU A 303 44.85 1.25 24.40
N THR A 304 45.70 2.08 23.80
CA THR A 304 45.54 2.49 22.39
C THR A 304 45.74 1.32 21.43
N GLN A 305 46.65 0.40 21.70
CA GLN A 305 46.81 -0.83 20.91
C GLN A 305 45.59 -1.75 21.02
N GLU A 306 44.99 -1.88 22.21
CA GLU A 306 43.76 -2.65 22.39
C GLU A 306 42.60 -2.03 21.60
N ARG A 307 42.42 -0.71 21.69
CA ARG A 307 41.41 0.03 20.90
C ARG A 307 41.63 -0.12 19.38
N LEU A 308 42.88 -0.18 18.92
CA LEU A 308 43.20 -0.42 17.51
C LEU A 308 42.78 -1.84 17.08
N SER A 309 43.06 -2.85 17.91
CA SER A 309 42.68 -4.24 17.67
C SER A 309 41.15 -4.43 17.60
N GLU A 310 40.40 -3.75 18.48
CA GLU A 310 38.93 -3.70 18.41
C GLU A 310 38.44 -3.05 17.10
N LEU A 311 39.10 -1.98 16.66
CA LEU A 311 38.76 -1.30 15.40
C LEU A 311 38.99 -2.20 14.17
N GLU A 312 40.07 -2.99 14.17
CA GLU A 312 40.35 -3.97 13.11
C GLU A 312 39.28 -5.07 13.07
N THR A 313 38.86 -5.56 14.25
CA THR A 313 37.76 -6.53 14.36
C THR A 313 36.44 -5.95 13.82
N ASN A 314 36.14 -4.69 14.16
CA ASN A 314 34.96 -4.00 13.62
C ASN A 314 35.05 -3.80 12.10
N HIS A 315 36.24 -3.54 11.56
CA HIS A 315 36.46 -3.44 10.11
C HIS A 315 36.15 -4.77 9.39
N GLU A 316 36.57 -5.90 9.96
CA GLU A 316 36.24 -7.22 9.43
C GLU A 316 34.73 -7.51 9.47
N LEU A 317 34.05 -7.12 10.56
CA LEU A 317 32.59 -7.24 10.66
C LEU A 317 31.88 -6.44 9.56
N VAL A 318 32.29 -5.19 9.33
CA VAL A 318 31.73 -4.33 8.27
C VAL A 318 31.99 -4.93 6.87
N ALA A 319 33.18 -5.50 6.64
CA ALA A 319 33.48 -6.19 5.39
C ALA A 319 32.58 -7.42 5.17
N ASN A 320 32.31 -8.20 6.22
CA ASN A 320 31.39 -9.34 6.17
C ASN A 320 29.95 -8.90 5.89
N GLN A 321 29.48 -7.82 6.52
CA GLN A 321 28.17 -7.23 6.24
C GLN A 321 28.06 -6.74 4.79
N ALA A 322 29.09 -6.09 4.25
CA ALA A 322 29.12 -5.67 2.85
C ALA A 322 29.00 -6.85 1.87
N ASN A 323 29.63 -7.99 2.18
CA ASN A 323 29.50 -9.22 1.38
C ASN A 323 28.08 -9.82 1.45
N GLN A 324 27.43 -9.77 2.61
CA GLN A 324 26.03 -10.19 2.77
C GLN A 324 25.09 -9.29 1.95
N ILE A 325 25.27 -7.97 2.02
CA ILE A 325 24.51 -7.00 1.21
C ILE A 325 24.69 -7.27 -0.28
N GLY A 326 25.91 -7.55 -0.74
CA GLY A 326 26.16 -7.91 -2.14
C GLY A 326 25.45 -9.19 -2.60
N SER A 327 25.39 -10.19 -1.72
CA SER A 327 24.65 -11.44 -1.98
C SER A 327 23.14 -11.21 -2.05
N LEU A 328 22.59 -10.39 -1.14
CA LEU A 328 21.18 -9.99 -1.16
C LEU A 328 20.83 -9.23 -2.44
N ARG A 329 21.68 -8.30 -2.89
CA ARG A 329 21.49 -7.56 -4.13
C ARG A 329 21.42 -8.49 -5.34
N SER A 330 22.33 -9.46 -5.42
CA SER A 330 22.31 -10.46 -6.49
C SER A 330 21.03 -11.31 -6.48
N ALA A 331 20.47 -11.62 -5.31
CA ALA A 331 19.20 -12.31 -5.20
C ALA A 331 18.01 -11.44 -5.65
N ILE A 332 18.02 -10.16 -5.32
CA ILE A 332 17.00 -9.18 -5.76
C ILE A 332 17.03 -9.03 -7.29
N ASP A 333 18.22 -8.91 -7.90
CA ASP A 333 18.38 -8.81 -9.36
C ASP A 333 17.85 -10.07 -10.08
N ALA A 334 18.12 -11.25 -9.54
CA ALA A 334 17.62 -12.52 -10.06
C ALA A 334 16.09 -12.60 -9.97
N ASN A 335 15.51 -12.20 -8.84
CA ASN A 335 14.05 -12.16 -8.66
C ASN A 335 13.39 -11.14 -9.61
N THR A 336 13.97 -9.95 -9.76
CA THR A 336 13.51 -8.91 -10.68
C THR A 336 13.52 -9.41 -12.12
N SER A 337 14.58 -10.12 -12.53
CA SER A 337 14.66 -10.76 -13.85
C SER A 337 13.59 -11.84 -14.04
N GLY A 338 13.32 -12.63 -12.99
CA GLY A 338 12.24 -13.62 -12.99
C GLY A 338 10.86 -12.99 -13.18
N ILE A 339 10.59 -11.87 -12.51
CA ILE A 339 9.33 -11.11 -12.66
C ILE A 339 9.17 -10.59 -14.09
N MET A 340 10.25 -10.03 -14.68
CA MET A 340 10.21 -9.58 -16.07
C MET A 340 9.90 -10.73 -17.05
N GLY A 341 10.50 -11.91 -16.85
CA GLY A 341 10.19 -13.08 -17.69
C GLY A 341 8.74 -13.56 -17.55
N ILE A 342 8.13 -13.40 -16.38
CA ILE A 342 6.69 -13.67 -16.18
C ILE A 342 5.85 -12.66 -16.93
N GLN A 343 6.21 -11.37 -16.88
CA GLN A 343 5.52 -10.30 -17.60
C GLN A 343 5.59 -10.52 -19.12
N ASP A 344 6.76 -10.84 -19.66
CA ASP A 344 6.93 -11.17 -21.08
C ASP A 344 6.06 -12.39 -21.49
N SER A 345 5.96 -13.40 -20.63
CA SER A 345 5.10 -14.57 -20.86
C SER A 345 3.60 -14.20 -20.84
N MET A 346 3.20 -13.31 -19.94
CA MET A 346 1.82 -12.80 -19.88
C MET A 346 1.47 -11.99 -21.12
N ASP A 347 2.37 -11.12 -21.58
CA ASP A 347 2.18 -10.32 -22.79
C ASP A 347 2.11 -11.23 -24.03
N ALA A 348 2.99 -12.23 -24.15
CA ALA A 348 2.91 -13.22 -25.22
C ALA A 348 1.59 -14.01 -25.20
N ALA A 349 1.09 -14.38 -24.00
CA ALA A 349 -0.20 -15.06 -23.86
C ALA A 349 -1.37 -14.16 -24.28
N ARG A 350 -1.31 -12.87 -23.92
CA ARG A 350 -2.31 -11.86 -24.32
C ARG A 350 -2.32 -11.68 -25.83
N ASP A 351 -1.17 -11.55 -26.47
CA ASP A 351 -1.06 -11.41 -27.92
C ASP A 351 -1.61 -12.64 -28.64
N SER A 352 -1.31 -13.83 -28.12
CA SER A 352 -1.85 -15.09 -28.64
C SER A 352 -3.38 -15.16 -28.55
N MET A 353 -3.95 -14.70 -27.43
CA MET A 353 -5.41 -14.58 -27.27
C MET A 353 -6.02 -13.58 -28.26
N LEU A 354 -5.37 -12.44 -28.48
CA LEU A 354 -5.83 -11.40 -29.39
C LEU A 354 -5.84 -11.90 -30.84
N GLU A 355 -4.80 -12.63 -31.23
CA GLU A 355 -4.71 -13.28 -32.55
C GLU A 355 -5.82 -14.32 -32.73
N ALA A 356 -6.07 -15.16 -31.71
CA ALA A 356 -7.16 -16.14 -31.72
C ALA A 356 -8.55 -15.47 -31.84
N LEU A 357 -8.78 -14.36 -31.13
CA LEU A 357 -10.04 -13.61 -31.20
C LEU A 357 -10.25 -12.99 -32.59
N ASN A 358 -9.19 -12.43 -33.18
CA ASN A 358 -9.23 -11.88 -34.53
C ASN A 358 -9.50 -12.97 -35.59
N ALA A 359 -8.88 -14.15 -35.44
CA ALA A 359 -9.16 -15.30 -36.31
C ALA A 359 -10.62 -15.77 -36.18
N MET A 360 -11.16 -15.79 -34.97
CA MET A 360 -12.56 -16.13 -34.71
C MET A 360 -13.52 -15.13 -35.37
N ASN A 361 -13.25 -13.83 -35.26
CA ASN A 361 -14.03 -12.78 -35.91
C ASN A 361 -13.98 -12.88 -37.44
N ALA A 362 -12.80 -13.14 -38.02
CA ALA A 362 -12.65 -13.35 -39.46
C ALA A 362 -13.43 -14.58 -39.97
N ASN A 363 -13.42 -15.67 -39.20
CA ASN A 363 -14.20 -16.88 -39.50
C ASN A 363 -15.71 -16.59 -39.42
N MET A 364 -16.18 -15.90 -38.37
CA MET A 364 -17.57 -15.46 -38.26
C MET A 364 -18.00 -14.59 -39.45
N ALA A 365 -17.15 -13.64 -39.86
CA ALA A 365 -17.42 -12.78 -41.02
C ALA A 365 -17.57 -13.58 -42.33
N GLN A 366 -16.68 -14.55 -42.60
CA GLN A 366 -16.81 -15.44 -43.76
C GLN A 366 -18.07 -16.31 -43.70
N ARG A 367 -18.53 -16.69 -42.50
CA ARG A 367 -19.69 -17.57 -42.31
C ARG A 367 -21.03 -16.84 -42.44
N ILE A 368 -21.11 -15.55 -42.12
CA ILE A 368 -22.31 -14.72 -42.36
C ILE A 368 -22.64 -14.65 -43.85
N GLU A 369 -21.66 -14.83 -44.73
CA GLU A 369 -21.87 -14.84 -46.19
C GLU A 369 -22.45 -16.16 -46.74
N LEU A 370 -22.60 -17.24 -45.94
CA LEU A 370 -22.69 -18.61 -46.49
C LEU A 370 -23.65 -19.63 -45.84
N ILE A 371 -24.75 -19.29 -45.14
CA ILE A 371 -25.54 -20.32 -44.42
C ILE A 371 -26.60 -21.04 -45.30
N PRO A 372 -26.42 -22.35 -45.59
CA PRO A 372 -27.50 -23.34 -45.56
C PRO A 372 -27.37 -24.33 -44.36
N ILE A 373 -28.53 -24.86 -43.94
CA ILE A 373 -28.91 -25.43 -42.63
C ILE A 373 -28.19 -26.75 -42.19
N GLY A 374 -27.19 -27.25 -42.92
CA GLY A 374 -26.62 -28.60 -42.69
C GLY A 374 -25.50 -28.77 -41.65
N SER A 375 -24.92 -27.72 -41.05
CA SER A 375 -23.58 -27.81 -40.42
C SER A 375 -23.51 -27.87 -38.88
N LEU A 376 -24.61 -28.04 -38.15
CA LEU A 376 -24.61 -27.97 -36.67
C LEU A 376 -23.71 -29.01 -35.97
N ALA A 377 -23.45 -30.18 -36.55
CA ALA A 377 -22.58 -31.20 -35.93
C ALA A 377 -21.08 -30.80 -35.97
N ALA A 378 -20.64 -30.11 -37.02
CA ALA A 378 -19.27 -29.58 -37.10
C ALA A 378 -19.08 -28.40 -36.13
N GLN A 379 -20.15 -27.62 -35.89
CA GLN A 379 -20.14 -26.51 -34.92
C GLN A 379 -19.92 -26.99 -33.48
N LEU A 380 -20.42 -28.17 -33.11
CA LEU A 380 -20.24 -28.72 -31.77
C LEU A 380 -18.79 -29.20 -31.54
N GLU A 381 -18.15 -29.78 -32.56
CA GLU A 381 -16.76 -30.26 -32.51
C GLU A 381 -15.77 -29.09 -32.34
N GLU A 382 -15.98 -27.99 -33.05
CA GLU A 382 -15.12 -26.80 -33.01
C GLU A 382 -15.26 -26.05 -31.68
N THR A 383 -16.48 -25.99 -31.13
CA THR A 383 -16.73 -25.42 -29.80
C THR A 383 -16.06 -26.25 -28.71
N ASN A 384 -16.05 -27.58 -28.83
CA ASN A 384 -15.35 -28.47 -27.90
C ASN A 384 -13.83 -28.31 -27.95
N GLN A 385 -13.25 -28.05 -29.14
CA GLN A 385 -11.83 -27.73 -29.25
C GLN A 385 -11.47 -26.40 -28.59
N LEU A 386 -12.36 -25.40 -28.65
CA LEU A 386 -12.17 -24.12 -27.97
C LEU A 386 -12.24 -24.23 -26.44
N VAL A 387 -13.14 -25.06 -25.92
CA VAL A 387 -13.21 -25.35 -24.47
C VAL A 387 -11.94 -26.09 -24.01
N ALA A 388 -11.41 -27.00 -24.83
CA ALA A 388 -10.17 -27.71 -24.53
C ALA A 388 -8.96 -26.76 -24.49
N SER A 389 -8.86 -25.80 -25.41
CA SER A 389 -7.78 -24.81 -25.40
C SER A 389 -7.88 -23.86 -24.19
N GLN A 390 -9.09 -23.44 -23.80
CA GLN A 390 -9.31 -22.67 -22.56
C GLN A 390 -8.86 -23.43 -21.31
N GLN A 391 -9.17 -24.73 -21.20
CA GLN A 391 -8.71 -25.55 -20.09
C GLN A 391 -7.18 -25.66 -20.04
N GLN A 392 -6.53 -25.76 -21.20
CA GLN A 392 -5.07 -25.86 -21.29
C GLN A 392 -4.37 -24.57 -20.82
N VAL A 393 -4.91 -23.40 -21.18
CA VAL A 393 -4.41 -22.10 -20.68
C VAL A 393 -4.61 -21.97 -19.17
N SER A 394 -5.77 -22.38 -18.66
CA SER A 394 -6.06 -22.34 -17.22
C SER A 394 -5.07 -23.20 -16.41
N GLN A 395 -4.71 -24.38 -16.93
CA GLN A 395 -3.68 -25.24 -16.31
C GLN A 395 -2.28 -24.61 -16.33
N GLN A 396 -1.90 -23.91 -17.40
CA GLN A 396 -0.61 -23.19 -17.48
C GLN A 396 -0.53 -22.02 -16.49
N LEU A 397 -1.63 -21.30 -16.28
CA LEU A 397 -1.70 -20.25 -15.25
C LEU A 397 -1.54 -20.85 -13.84
N GLN A 398 -2.19 -21.98 -13.58
CA GLN A 398 -2.16 -22.64 -12.27
C GLN A 398 -0.77 -23.21 -11.93
N SER A 399 -0.05 -23.74 -12.92
CA SER A 399 1.33 -24.20 -12.74
C SER A 399 2.30 -23.03 -12.48
N SER A 400 2.11 -21.91 -13.17
CA SER A 400 2.90 -20.68 -12.98
C SER A 400 2.66 -20.05 -11.61
N LEU A 401 1.42 -20.08 -11.10
CA LEU A 401 1.10 -19.62 -9.75
C LEU A 401 1.78 -20.49 -8.67
N SER A 402 1.81 -21.80 -8.89
CA SER A 402 2.41 -22.76 -7.95
C SER A 402 3.94 -22.62 -7.86
N SER A 403 4.60 -22.34 -9.00
CA SER A 403 6.05 -22.07 -9.00
C SER A 403 6.38 -20.77 -8.27
N LEU A 404 5.59 -19.71 -8.47
CA LEU A 404 5.68 -18.44 -7.73
C LEU A 404 5.57 -18.63 -6.20
N GLN A 405 4.57 -19.39 -5.75
CA GLN A 405 4.39 -19.69 -4.33
C GLN A 405 5.59 -20.44 -3.74
N THR A 406 6.19 -21.35 -4.52
CA THR A 406 7.36 -22.12 -4.12
C THR A 406 8.59 -21.21 -3.99
N THR A 407 8.85 -20.37 -4.99
CA THR A 407 9.96 -19.41 -4.97
C THR A 407 9.81 -18.40 -3.82
N SER A 408 8.61 -17.84 -3.62
CA SER A 408 8.31 -16.95 -2.50
C SER A 408 8.58 -17.62 -1.15
N SER A 409 8.14 -18.87 -0.98
CA SER A 409 8.39 -19.63 0.25
C SER A 409 9.87 -19.90 0.49
N GLN A 410 10.66 -20.16 -0.57
CA GLN A 410 12.10 -20.31 -0.47
C GLN A 410 12.79 -19.00 -0.06
N SER A 411 12.43 -17.87 -0.67
CA SER A 411 12.97 -16.56 -0.29
C SER A 411 12.65 -16.21 1.16
N ILE A 412 11.42 -16.46 1.63
CA ILE A 412 11.04 -16.28 3.04
C ILE A 412 11.87 -17.20 3.95
N GLY A 413 12.12 -18.45 3.52
CA GLY A 413 12.99 -19.38 4.24
C GLY A 413 14.43 -18.89 4.36
N GLN A 414 14.98 -18.31 3.29
CA GLN A 414 16.32 -17.72 3.28
C GLN A 414 16.41 -16.49 4.20
N LEU A 415 15.41 -15.61 4.18
CA LEU A 415 15.33 -14.47 5.09
C LEU A 415 15.32 -14.91 6.56
N LYS A 416 14.53 -15.95 6.89
CA LYS A 416 14.52 -16.54 8.24
C LYS A 416 15.88 -17.14 8.65
N GLN A 417 16.60 -17.77 7.72
CA GLN A 417 17.95 -18.31 8.02
C GLN A 417 18.98 -17.21 8.29
N LEU A 418 18.78 -16.02 7.72
CA LEU A 418 19.60 -14.84 8.01
C LEU A 418 19.21 -14.14 9.32
N GLY A 419 18.19 -14.64 10.04
CA GLY A 419 17.68 -14.02 11.26
C GLY A 419 16.90 -12.72 11.02
N ILE A 420 16.58 -12.41 9.77
CA ILE A 420 15.84 -11.21 9.37
C ILE A 420 14.36 -11.58 9.40
N SER A 421 13.60 -11.05 10.34
CA SER A 421 12.15 -11.20 10.32
C SER A 421 11.52 -10.23 9.34
N ILE A 422 10.36 -10.59 8.78
CA ILE A 422 9.57 -9.68 7.93
C ILE A 422 9.17 -8.43 8.73
N GLU A 423 8.94 -8.58 10.04
CA GLU A 423 8.62 -7.48 10.95
C GLU A 423 9.82 -6.53 11.13
N ASP A 424 11.06 -7.04 11.09
CA ASP A 424 12.28 -6.20 11.11
C ASP A 424 12.41 -5.39 9.81
N LEU A 425 12.13 -6.00 8.66
CA LEU A 425 12.13 -5.30 7.36
C LEU A 425 11.00 -4.26 7.27
N GLU A 426 9.79 -4.56 7.75
CA GLU A 426 8.68 -3.61 7.79
C GLU A 426 8.96 -2.45 8.77
N GLY A 427 9.62 -2.75 9.90
CA GLY A 427 10.09 -1.77 10.87
C GLY A 427 11.17 -0.85 10.30
N GLU A 428 12.15 -1.40 9.57
CA GLU A 428 13.17 -0.62 8.87
C GLU A 428 12.57 0.23 7.75
N VAL A 429 11.67 -0.31 6.93
CA VAL A 429 10.99 0.46 5.87
C VAL A 429 10.16 1.60 6.47
N THR A 430 9.50 1.38 7.60
CA THR A 430 8.75 2.43 8.31
C THR A 430 9.68 3.49 8.90
N THR A 431 10.83 3.08 9.43
CA THR A 431 11.87 3.98 9.95
C THR A 431 12.49 4.81 8.84
N ILE A 432 12.73 4.20 7.67
CA ILE A 432 13.24 4.86 6.46
C ILE A 432 12.20 5.85 5.92
N LYS A 433 10.92 5.47 5.80
CA LYS A 433 9.84 6.39 5.40
C LYS A 433 9.76 7.61 6.33
N THR A 434 9.87 7.39 7.63
CA THR A 434 9.86 8.46 8.64
C THR A 434 11.08 9.38 8.51
N ARG A 435 12.27 8.84 8.25
CA ARG A 435 13.49 9.64 7.99
C ARG A 435 13.44 10.41 6.67
N LEU A 436 12.75 9.87 5.67
CA LEU A 436 12.56 10.49 4.35
C LEU A 436 11.36 11.44 4.28
N GLY A 437 10.54 11.54 5.34
CA GLY A 437 9.36 12.40 5.37
C GLY A 437 8.21 11.94 4.47
N MET A 438 8.13 10.63 4.18
CA MET A 438 7.09 9.99 3.37
C MET A 438 5.91 9.47 4.21
#